data_AF-A0AAE1JCQ6-F1
#
_entry.id   AF-A0AAE1JCQ6-F1
#
_cell.length_a   1.000
_cell.length_b   1.000
_cell.length_c   1.000
_cell.angle_alpha   90.00
_cell.angle_beta   90.00
_cell.angle_gamma   90.00
#
_symmetry.space_group_name_H-M   'P 1'
#
loop_
_entity.id
_entity.type
_entity.pdbx_description
1 polymer ?
#
loop_
_entity_poly.entity_id
_entity_poly.type
_entity_poly.pdbx_seq_one_letter_code
_entity_poly.pdbx_strand_id
1 'polypeptide(L)'
;MSVVNANPSLLVDLVDAVDRLVKVKPDSSREIWESIIGAALSSYNSLSHNSSSGVDATEKFLSLAKSYRSSSQVLSAVADHLESKYGSPLEEAGCREYHSEIEDRFDGVVTIFADNLSHSDKEIRISTLKILCHYKFLDREVPSAEQMAVKRRKTEFSHISNMDSTSSNVLQLLLSIETTPISIATSRCIQRVISKIQMDLSAGRISDIYVPPVLNGLLGILHNRFSYLWNPALECLAVLIKGHFALVWDNFMCYLERFHLISQTSSGVDHCVNAVSLDKPTGLGDSFKKFVNCASDSTLCVTILSLLLQCLQKIPTIESQSRSLSQSQQLIPLFLKFLGYNIDDLRSVGLFDNHACKGKEWKAVLKEWLNLLKLMKNPKLSYQSQFLKEVLQNRFMEDNDPEIQVKVLDCLLTWKDDYLVPYDQHLRNLISSKNFKRGINNMEFI
;
A
#
# COMPACT_ATOMS: atom_id res chain seq x y z
N MET A 1 21.61 -13.12 41.98
CA MET A 1 20.24 -12.96 42.49
C MET A 1 19.39 -14.03 41.83
N SER A 2 18.77 -14.90 42.61
CA SER A 2 17.85 -15.92 42.08
C SER A 2 16.68 -15.22 41.40
N VAL A 3 16.44 -15.53 40.13
CA VAL A 3 15.21 -15.13 39.44
C VAL A 3 14.08 -15.73 40.26
N VAL A 4 13.30 -14.88 40.91
CA VAL A 4 12.01 -15.25 41.51
C VAL A 4 11.27 -16.08 40.46
N ASN A 5 10.71 -17.24 40.84
CA ASN A 5 9.87 -18.06 39.97
C ASN A 5 8.75 -17.18 39.40
N ALA A 6 9.00 -16.54 38.27
CA ALA A 6 8.11 -15.56 37.66
C ALA A 6 6.97 -16.37 37.05
N ASN A 7 5.76 -16.20 37.58
CA ASN A 7 4.59 -16.91 37.11
C ASN A 7 4.04 -16.20 35.85
N PRO A 8 4.15 -16.79 34.64
CA PRO A 8 3.68 -16.16 33.41
C PRO A 8 2.16 -15.93 33.41
N SER A 9 1.40 -16.64 34.26
CA SER A 9 -0.06 -16.46 34.35
C SER A 9 -0.46 -15.05 34.78
N LEU A 10 0.35 -14.36 35.58
CA LEU A 10 0.07 -12.99 36.03
C LEU A 10 0.07 -11.99 34.86
N LEU A 11 0.86 -12.25 33.81
CA LEU A 11 0.85 -11.43 32.59
C LEU A 11 -0.41 -11.69 31.76
N VAL A 12 -0.89 -12.93 31.74
CA VAL A 12 -2.15 -13.30 31.09
C VAL A 12 -3.34 -12.62 31.78
N ASP A 13 -3.34 -12.58 33.10
CA ASP A 13 -4.35 -11.89 33.93
C ASP A 13 -4.31 -10.36 33.70
N LEU A 14 -3.10 -9.79 33.61
CA LEU A 14 -2.91 -8.37 33.28
C LEU A 14 -3.50 -8.05 31.90
N VAL A 15 -3.19 -8.87 30.89
CA VAL A 15 -3.74 -8.72 29.54
C VAL A 15 -5.27 -8.76 29.57
N ASP A 16 -5.89 -9.67 30.33
CA ASP A 16 -7.35 -9.75 30.44
C ASP A 16 -7.97 -8.56 31.18
N ALA A 17 -7.29 -8.03 32.18
CA ALA A 17 -7.74 -6.84 32.89
C ALA A 17 -7.71 -5.62 31.96
N VAL A 18 -6.61 -5.42 31.21
CA VAL A 18 -6.46 -4.31 30.28
C VAL A 18 -7.40 -4.45 29.08
N ASP A 19 -7.55 -5.65 28.52
CA ASP A 19 -8.49 -5.91 27.41
C ASP A 19 -9.94 -5.57 27.79
N ARG A 20 -10.37 -5.96 29.00
CA ARG A 20 -11.68 -5.57 29.53
C ARG A 20 -11.82 -4.06 29.71
N LEU A 21 -10.77 -3.39 30.19
CA LEU A 21 -10.77 -1.94 30.38
C LEU A 21 -10.94 -1.20 29.05
N VAL A 22 -10.17 -1.59 28.01
CA VAL A 22 -10.24 -0.98 26.68
C VAL A 22 -11.62 -1.14 26.05
N LYS A 23 -12.26 -2.31 26.23
CA LYS A 23 -13.61 -2.58 25.73
C LYS A 23 -14.70 -1.75 26.41
N VAL A 24 -14.53 -1.42 27.69
CA VAL A 24 -15.52 -0.63 28.46
C VAL A 24 -15.35 0.87 28.24
N LYS A 25 -14.11 1.34 27.98
CA LYS A 25 -13.82 2.77 27.86
C LYS A 25 -12.89 3.08 26.67
N PRO A 26 -13.43 3.24 25.46
CA PRO A 26 -12.66 3.60 24.28
C PRO A 26 -12.33 5.11 24.30
N ASP A 27 -11.49 5.54 25.24
CA ASP A 27 -11.01 6.93 25.32
C ASP A 27 -9.78 7.16 24.40
N SER A 28 -9.36 8.43 24.28
CA SER A 28 -8.20 8.94 23.51
C SER A 28 -6.81 8.35 23.88
N SER A 29 -6.77 7.35 24.76
CA SER A 29 -5.56 6.65 25.24
C SER A 29 -5.46 5.21 24.74
N ARG A 30 -6.24 4.83 23.72
CA ARG A 30 -6.27 3.47 23.16
C ARG A 30 -4.88 2.92 22.80
N GLU A 31 -4.06 3.70 22.09
CA GLU A 31 -2.69 3.29 21.69
C GLU A 31 -1.79 2.95 22.89
N ILE A 32 -1.98 3.65 24.01
CA ILE A 32 -1.24 3.40 25.26
C ILE A 32 -1.63 2.05 25.84
N TRP A 33 -2.93 1.74 25.89
CA TRP A 33 -3.41 0.46 26.41
C TRP A 33 -3.02 -0.71 25.52
N GLU A 34 -3.09 -0.53 24.21
CA GLU A 34 -2.59 -1.51 23.23
C GLU A 34 -1.09 -1.74 23.40
N SER A 35 -0.31 -0.69 23.65
CA SER A 35 1.13 -0.80 23.97
C SER A 35 1.40 -1.61 25.24
N ILE A 36 0.58 -1.45 26.28
CA ILE A 36 0.68 -2.23 27.52
C ILE A 36 0.37 -3.70 27.25
N ILE A 37 -0.67 -3.99 26.47
CA ILE A 37 -1.01 -5.37 26.07
C ILE A 37 0.16 -5.98 25.30
N GLY A 38 0.69 -5.30 24.28
CA GLY A 38 1.84 -5.78 23.50
C GLY A 38 3.06 -6.07 24.38
N ALA A 39 3.42 -5.14 25.26
CA ALA A 39 4.56 -5.33 26.18
C ALA A 39 4.36 -6.51 27.15
N ALA A 40 3.13 -6.71 27.65
CA ALA A 40 2.81 -7.85 28.51
C ALA A 40 2.92 -9.19 27.75
N LEU A 41 2.46 -9.24 26.49
CA LEU A 41 2.58 -10.42 25.63
C LEU A 41 4.06 -10.74 25.29
N SER A 42 4.87 -9.73 24.94
CA SER A 42 6.31 -9.94 24.71
C SER A 42 7.03 -10.44 25.97
N SER A 43 6.65 -9.92 27.13
CA SER A 43 7.17 -10.38 28.43
C SER A 43 6.75 -11.82 28.72
N TYR A 44 5.52 -12.18 28.38
CA TYR A 44 5.01 -13.55 28.52
C TYR A 44 5.82 -14.53 27.67
N ASN A 45 6.08 -14.19 26.39
CA ASN A 45 6.90 -15.02 25.51
C ASN A 45 8.30 -15.22 26.09
N SER A 46 8.93 -14.13 26.53
CA SER A 46 10.30 -14.15 27.10
C SER A 46 10.41 -15.05 28.34
N LEU A 47 9.38 -15.08 29.19
CA LEU A 47 9.34 -15.95 30.37
C LEU A 47 8.98 -17.39 30.03
N SER A 48 8.08 -17.60 29.08
CA SER A 48 7.60 -18.92 28.66
C SER A 48 8.67 -19.73 27.93
N HIS A 49 9.57 -19.07 27.19
CA HIS A 49 10.76 -19.73 26.60
C HIS A 49 11.62 -20.50 27.61
N ASN A 50 11.61 -20.09 28.89
CA ASN A 50 12.42 -20.69 29.94
C ASN A 50 11.67 -21.78 30.74
N SER A 51 10.38 -22.01 30.48
CA SER A 51 9.56 -22.98 31.20
C SER A 51 8.85 -23.92 30.23
N SER A 52 9.27 -25.19 30.20
CA SER A 52 8.81 -26.22 29.24
C SER A 52 7.37 -26.72 29.48
N SER A 53 6.51 -25.93 30.13
CA SER A 53 5.24 -26.37 30.72
C SER A 53 4.13 -25.31 30.59
N GLY A 54 4.15 -24.50 29.52
CA GLY A 54 3.10 -23.50 29.28
C GLY A 54 1.79 -24.12 28.77
N VAL A 55 0.65 -23.64 29.29
CA VAL A 55 -0.66 -23.81 28.65
C VAL A 55 -0.62 -23.18 27.26
N ASP A 56 -1.24 -23.84 26.27
CA ASP A 56 -1.28 -23.30 24.91
C ASP A 56 -2.08 -21.99 24.87
N ALA A 57 -1.37 -20.87 24.74
CA ALA A 57 -1.96 -19.54 24.65
C ALA A 57 -2.22 -19.10 23.21
N THR A 58 -2.00 -19.95 22.20
CA THR A 58 -2.06 -19.59 20.78
C THR A 58 -3.41 -18.96 20.42
N GLU A 59 -4.52 -19.54 20.86
CA GLU A 59 -5.87 -19.02 20.60
C GLU A 59 -6.05 -17.59 21.11
N LYS A 60 -5.63 -17.35 22.35
CA LYS A 60 -5.71 -16.02 22.96
C LYS A 60 -4.86 -15.02 22.21
N PHE A 61 -3.62 -15.36 21.86
CA PHE A 61 -2.74 -14.50 21.08
C PHE A 61 -3.35 -14.15 19.71
N LEU A 62 -3.91 -15.12 19.00
CA LEU A 62 -4.58 -14.89 17.72
C LEU A 62 -5.85 -14.04 17.88
N SER A 63 -6.62 -14.22 18.97
CA SER A 63 -7.80 -13.40 19.27
C SER A 63 -7.44 -11.93 19.56
N LEU A 64 -6.31 -11.71 20.25
CA LEU A 64 -5.79 -10.38 20.56
C LEU A 64 -5.26 -9.70 19.29
N ALA A 65 -4.56 -10.42 18.42
CA ALA A 65 -4.14 -9.88 17.12
C ALA A 65 -5.32 -9.39 16.27
N LYS A 66 -6.45 -10.14 16.28
CA LYS A 66 -7.68 -9.72 15.58
C LYS A 66 -8.30 -8.47 16.23
N SER A 67 -8.31 -8.41 17.55
CA SER A 67 -8.92 -7.30 18.32
C SER A 67 -8.10 -6.00 18.23
N TYR A 68 -6.77 -6.13 18.17
CA TYR A 68 -5.79 -5.04 18.21
C TYR A 68 -4.93 -5.00 16.94
N ARG A 69 -5.57 -5.21 15.78
CA ARG A 69 -4.92 -5.33 14.47
C ARG A 69 -4.12 -4.10 14.02
N SER A 70 -4.29 -2.94 14.66
CA SER A 70 -3.58 -1.71 14.33
C SER A 70 -2.38 -1.43 15.27
N SER A 71 -2.16 -2.27 16.29
CA SER A 71 -1.04 -2.11 17.21
C SER A 71 0.17 -2.89 16.73
N SER A 72 1.27 -2.18 16.43
CA SER A 72 2.54 -2.82 16.08
C SER A 72 3.08 -3.70 17.19
N GLN A 73 2.96 -3.28 18.46
CA GLN A 73 3.48 -4.05 19.60
C GLN A 73 2.68 -5.33 19.87
N VAL A 74 1.35 -5.30 19.70
CA VAL A 74 0.53 -6.52 19.85
C VAL A 74 0.84 -7.49 18.72
N LEU A 75 0.87 -7.00 17.47
CA LEU A 75 1.14 -7.86 16.32
C LEU A 75 2.55 -8.47 16.36
N SER A 76 3.56 -7.69 16.75
CA SER A 76 4.94 -8.20 16.86
C SER A 76 5.05 -9.26 17.95
N ALA A 77 4.45 -9.04 19.12
CA ALA A 77 4.42 -10.02 20.19
C ALA A 77 3.71 -11.33 19.78
N VAL A 78 2.65 -11.23 18.97
CA VAL A 78 1.96 -12.41 18.43
C VAL A 78 2.78 -13.11 17.37
N ALA A 79 3.41 -12.37 16.46
CA ALA A 79 4.31 -12.94 15.47
C ALA A 79 5.49 -13.69 16.13
N ASP A 80 6.11 -13.09 17.15
CA ASP A 80 7.21 -13.69 17.90
C ASP A 80 6.77 -14.96 18.66
N HIS A 81 5.54 -14.96 19.20
CA HIS A 81 4.96 -16.16 19.83
C HIS A 81 4.84 -17.32 18.84
N LEU A 82 4.31 -17.04 17.65
CA LEU A 82 4.14 -18.05 16.60
C LEU A 82 5.49 -18.55 16.07
N GLU A 83 6.45 -17.64 15.87
CA GLU A 83 7.80 -17.98 15.40
C GLU A 83 8.56 -18.82 16.44
N SER A 84 8.44 -18.47 17.73
CA SER A 84 8.98 -19.28 18.83
C SER A 84 8.43 -20.70 18.85
N LYS A 85 7.13 -20.86 18.59
CA LYS A 85 6.44 -22.14 18.81
C LYS A 85 6.48 -23.05 17.57
N TYR A 86 6.37 -22.45 16.39
CA TYR A 86 6.21 -23.17 15.11
C TYR A 86 7.39 -22.98 14.14
N GLY A 87 8.43 -22.22 14.54
CA GLY A 87 9.61 -21.93 13.74
C GLY A 87 9.40 -20.79 12.72
N SER A 88 10.48 -20.35 12.09
CA SER A 88 10.41 -19.20 11.19
C SER A 88 9.63 -19.49 9.90
N PRO A 89 8.75 -18.59 9.44
CA PRO A 89 8.03 -18.78 8.18
C PRO A 89 8.90 -18.89 6.93
N LEU A 90 10.13 -18.37 6.98
CA LEU A 90 11.08 -18.34 5.86
C LEU A 90 12.00 -19.57 5.79
N GLU A 91 12.01 -20.43 6.81
CA GLU A 91 12.81 -21.67 6.84
C GLU A 91 12.06 -22.83 6.18
N GLU A 92 12.80 -23.75 5.52
CA GLU A 92 12.23 -24.88 4.77
C GLU A 92 11.28 -25.72 5.63
N ALA A 93 10.14 -26.06 5.03
CA ALA A 93 9.03 -26.75 5.67
C ALA A 93 9.37 -28.22 5.99
N GLY A 94 10.03 -28.46 7.13
CA GLY A 94 9.80 -29.70 7.88
C GLY A 94 8.32 -29.84 8.26
N CYS A 95 7.91 -30.99 8.81
CA CYS A 95 6.57 -31.20 9.37
C CYS A 95 6.32 -30.17 10.49
N ARG A 96 5.69 -29.04 10.14
CA ARG A 96 5.14 -28.10 11.11
C ARG A 96 3.84 -28.70 11.64
N GLU A 97 3.77 -28.96 12.94
CA GLU A 97 2.51 -29.25 13.61
C GLU A 97 1.74 -27.92 13.72
N TYR A 98 0.56 -27.85 13.12
CA TYR A 98 -0.29 -26.66 13.14
C TYR A 98 -1.34 -26.78 14.25
N HIS A 99 -1.64 -25.67 14.92
CA HIS A 99 -2.80 -25.57 15.81
C HIS A 99 -4.10 -25.63 14.99
N SER A 100 -5.17 -26.23 15.52
CA SER A 100 -6.45 -26.43 14.80
C SER A 100 -7.06 -25.14 14.24
N GLU A 101 -6.94 -24.02 14.96
CA GLU A 101 -7.40 -22.70 14.51
C GLU A 101 -6.66 -22.14 13.29
N ILE A 102 -5.41 -22.58 13.10
CA ILE A 102 -4.54 -22.16 12.00
C ILE A 102 -4.90 -22.93 10.72
N GLU A 103 -5.63 -24.04 10.84
CA GLU A 103 -6.06 -24.88 9.72
C GLU A 103 -7.44 -24.51 9.14
N ASP A 104 -8.40 -24.05 9.96
CA ASP A 104 -9.82 -23.96 9.56
C ASP A 104 -10.30 -22.59 9.02
N ARG A 105 -9.50 -21.51 9.10
CA ARG A 105 -10.02 -20.12 8.97
C ARG A 105 -9.21 -19.14 8.13
N PHE A 106 -8.51 -19.59 7.10
CA PHE A 106 -7.64 -18.71 6.31
C PHE A 106 -8.39 -17.52 5.67
N ASP A 107 -9.53 -17.74 5.03
CA ASP A 107 -10.27 -16.69 4.29
C ASP A 107 -10.74 -15.54 5.20
N GLY A 108 -11.26 -15.88 6.39
CA GLY A 108 -11.70 -14.90 7.37
C GLY A 108 -10.53 -14.11 7.96
N VAL A 109 -9.38 -14.76 8.15
CA VAL A 109 -8.16 -14.12 8.70
C VAL A 109 -7.54 -13.19 7.67
N VAL A 110 -7.45 -13.60 6.41
CA VAL A 110 -6.98 -12.76 5.30
C VAL A 110 -7.81 -11.49 5.21
N THR A 111 -9.14 -11.60 5.30
CA THR A 111 -10.03 -10.43 5.25
C THR A 111 -9.78 -9.46 6.42
N ILE A 112 -9.48 -9.96 7.62
CA ILE A 112 -9.22 -9.12 8.80
C ILE A 112 -7.91 -8.34 8.68
N PHE A 113 -6.88 -8.96 8.11
CA PHE A 113 -5.51 -8.48 8.13
C PHE A 113 -4.99 -7.91 6.80
N ALA A 114 -5.69 -8.11 5.68
CA ALA A 114 -5.20 -7.67 4.37
C ALA A 114 -4.87 -6.17 4.33
N ASP A 115 -5.70 -5.32 4.93
CA ASP A 115 -5.49 -3.87 4.98
C ASP A 115 -4.18 -3.49 5.68
N ASN A 116 -3.76 -4.24 6.69
CA ASN A 116 -2.49 -4.00 7.40
C ASN A 116 -1.29 -4.09 6.47
N LEU A 117 -1.37 -4.87 5.39
CA LEU A 117 -0.27 -5.02 4.42
C LEU A 117 -0.02 -3.74 3.62
N SER A 118 -0.97 -2.80 3.61
CA SER A 118 -0.81 -1.46 3.01
C SER A 118 -0.48 -0.37 4.03
N HIS A 119 -0.30 -0.73 5.32
CA HIS A 119 -0.08 0.24 6.39
C HIS A 119 1.25 0.99 6.25
N SER A 120 1.31 2.25 6.68
CA SER A 120 2.52 3.09 6.62
C SER A 120 3.64 2.59 7.55
N ASP A 121 3.28 2.16 8.76
CA ASP A 121 4.19 1.46 9.69
C ASP A 121 4.62 0.10 9.13
N LYS A 122 5.93 -0.05 8.93
CA LYS A 122 6.57 -1.26 8.42
C LYS A 122 6.47 -2.44 9.39
N GLU A 123 6.50 -2.20 10.70
CA GLU A 123 6.42 -3.27 11.70
C GLU A 123 5.04 -3.94 11.70
N ILE A 124 3.98 -3.17 11.47
CA ILE A 124 2.62 -3.71 11.28
C ILE A 124 2.58 -4.62 10.04
N ARG A 125 3.19 -4.20 8.93
CA ARG A 125 3.24 -5.01 7.69
C ARG A 125 4.01 -6.31 7.91
N ILE A 126 5.22 -6.23 8.49
CA ILE A 126 6.07 -7.40 8.76
C ILE A 126 5.37 -8.37 9.72
N SER A 127 4.88 -7.87 10.85
CA SER A 127 4.23 -8.71 11.88
C SER A 127 2.98 -9.38 11.33
N THR A 128 2.19 -8.65 10.52
CA THR A 128 1.03 -9.21 9.84
C THR A 128 1.45 -10.32 8.86
N LEU A 129 2.48 -10.11 8.04
CA LEU A 129 2.98 -11.13 7.11
C LEU A 129 3.51 -12.36 7.84
N LYS A 130 4.23 -12.19 8.94
CA LYS A 130 4.67 -13.29 9.79
C LYS A 130 3.47 -14.11 10.27
N ILE A 131 2.46 -13.45 10.86
CA ILE A 131 1.22 -14.11 11.33
C ILE A 131 0.53 -14.86 10.19
N LEU A 132 0.31 -14.22 9.04
CA LEU A 132 -0.35 -14.82 7.89
C LEU A 132 0.42 -16.03 7.32
N CYS A 133 1.76 -16.00 7.35
CA CYS A 133 2.58 -17.11 6.86
C CYS A 133 2.57 -18.33 7.78
N HIS A 134 2.05 -18.22 9.00
CA HIS A 134 1.83 -19.38 9.87
C HIS A 134 0.55 -20.15 9.55
N TYR A 135 -0.40 -19.53 8.82
CA TYR A 135 -1.62 -20.23 8.39
C TYR A 135 -1.35 -21.27 7.31
N LYS A 136 -2.08 -22.39 7.38
CA LYS A 136 -1.94 -23.49 6.42
C LYS A 136 -2.31 -23.02 5.02
N PHE A 137 -1.40 -23.25 4.07
CA PHE A 137 -1.63 -22.91 2.66
C PHE A 137 -2.59 -23.90 2.02
N LEU A 138 -3.62 -23.37 1.35
CA LEU A 138 -4.61 -24.16 0.63
C LEU A 138 -4.01 -24.91 -0.58
N ASP A 139 -2.88 -24.42 -1.14
CA ASP A 139 -2.25 -24.98 -2.36
C ASP A 139 -1.27 -26.15 -2.10
N ARG A 140 -1.17 -26.67 -0.87
CA ARG A 140 -0.27 -27.81 -0.58
C ARG A 140 -0.95 -29.13 -0.96
N GLU A 141 -1.00 -29.44 -2.26
CA GLU A 141 -1.05 -30.85 -2.66
C GLU A 141 0.24 -31.51 -2.17
N VAL A 142 0.11 -32.46 -1.25
CA VAL A 142 1.25 -33.20 -0.70
C VAL A 142 1.87 -34.02 -1.85
N PRO A 143 3.14 -33.77 -2.25
CA PRO A 143 3.75 -34.60 -3.28
C PRO A 143 3.90 -36.02 -2.77
N SER A 144 3.39 -36.99 -3.54
CA SER A 144 3.50 -38.42 -3.29
C SER A 144 4.97 -38.83 -3.04
N ALA A 145 5.17 -39.83 -2.18
CA ALA A 145 6.48 -40.36 -1.77
C ALA A 145 7.40 -40.73 -2.96
N GLU A 146 6.83 -41.02 -4.13
CA GLU A 146 7.58 -41.32 -5.36
C GLU A 146 8.34 -40.10 -5.92
N GLN A 147 7.81 -38.88 -5.75
CA GLN A 147 8.47 -37.66 -6.24
C GLN A 147 9.70 -37.27 -5.39
N MET A 148 9.71 -37.64 -4.10
CA MET A 148 10.85 -37.41 -3.20
C MET A 148 12.07 -38.29 -3.55
N ALA A 149 11.85 -39.49 -4.09
CA ALA A 149 12.92 -40.39 -4.51
C ALA A 149 13.66 -39.88 -5.76
N VAL A 150 12.97 -39.17 -6.66
CA VAL A 150 13.55 -38.64 -7.90
C VAL A 150 14.46 -37.44 -7.65
N LYS A 151 14.12 -36.56 -6.68
CA LYS A 151 14.97 -35.40 -6.32
C LYS A 151 16.30 -35.81 -5.67
N ARG A 152 16.33 -36.88 -4.87
CA ARG A 152 17.57 -37.34 -4.20
C ARG A 152 18.66 -37.87 -5.14
N ARG A 153 18.32 -38.30 -6.37
CA ARG A 153 19.32 -38.81 -7.34
C ARG A 153 19.95 -37.73 -8.22
N LYS A 154 19.53 -36.47 -8.15
CA LYS A 154 20.03 -35.38 -9.02
C LYS A 154 20.94 -34.37 -8.32
N THR A 155 21.28 -34.57 -7.05
CA THR A 155 22.07 -33.60 -6.26
C THR A 155 23.45 -34.15 -5.91
N GLU A 156 24.23 -34.49 -6.92
CA GLU A 156 25.69 -34.51 -6.82
C GLU A 156 26.20 -33.63 -7.96
N PHE A 157 26.95 -32.58 -7.62
CA PHE A 157 27.51 -31.53 -8.49
C PHE A 157 26.57 -30.40 -8.95
N SER A 158 26.45 -29.35 -8.13
CA SER A 158 26.66 -27.94 -8.54
C SER A 158 26.24 -26.97 -7.42
N HIS A 159 27.21 -26.26 -6.84
CA HIS A 159 26.95 -25.06 -6.05
C HIS A 159 26.56 -23.92 -6.99
N ILE A 160 25.25 -23.71 -7.14
CA ILE A 160 24.50 -22.48 -7.43
C ILE A 160 23.06 -23.01 -7.58
N SER A 161 22.27 -22.94 -6.51
CA SER A 161 20.94 -23.55 -6.48
C SER A 161 19.98 -22.78 -7.37
N ASN A 162 19.68 -23.37 -8.53
CA ASN A 162 18.49 -23.11 -9.33
C ASN A 162 17.25 -23.06 -8.44
N MET A 163 16.63 -21.89 -8.34
CA MET A 163 15.35 -21.62 -7.65
C MET A 163 14.14 -22.05 -8.51
N ASP A 164 14.22 -23.24 -9.12
CA ASP A 164 13.13 -23.82 -9.89
C ASP A 164 12.72 -25.15 -9.25
N SER A 165 11.48 -25.20 -8.70
CA SER A 165 10.68 -26.38 -8.31
C SER A 165 10.14 -26.46 -6.88
N THR A 166 9.94 -25.33 -6.21
CA THR A 166 9.06 -25.27 -5.02
C THR A 166 8.08 -24.13 -5.24
N SER A 167 6.77 -24.40 -5.13
CA SER A 167 5.71 -23.38 -5.14
C SER A 167 5.93 -22.39 -3.99
N SER A 168 6.78 -21.39 -4.22
CA SER A 168 7.04 -20.34 -3.26
C SER A 168 5.76 -19.54 -3.06
N ASN A 169 5.23 -19.59 -1.85
CA ASN A 169 3.99 -18.91 -1.50
C ASN A 169 4.17 -17.39 -1.58
N VAL A 170 3.22 -16.72 -2.22
CA VAL A 170 3.24 -15.27 -2.42
C VAL A 170 3.34 -14.46 -1.13
N LEU A 171 2.77 -14.95 -0.01
CA LEU A 171 2.93 -14.28 1.29
C LEU A 171 4.37 -14.36 1.82
N GLN A 172 5.08 -15.47 1.57
CA GLN A 172 6.50 -15.58 1.90
C GLN A 172 7.35 -14.67 1.00
N LEU A 173 6.98 -14.53 -0.28
CA LEU A 173 7.63 -13.57 -1.18
C LEU A 173 7.46 -12.14 -0.65
N LEU A 174 6.24 -11.74 -0.26
CA LEU A 174 5.98 -10.44 0.36
C LEU A 174 6.75 -10.25 1.68
N LEU A 175 6.77 -11.28 2.55
CA LEU A 175 7.53 -11.24 3.80
C LEU A 175 9.02 -11.04 3.53
N SER A 176 9.59 -11.74 2.54
CA SER A 176 11.00 -11.61 2.18
C SER A 176 11.33 -10.22 1.65
N ILE A 177 10.40 -9.55 0.95
CA ILE A 177 10.58 -8.17 0.49
C ILE A 177 10.67 -7.22 1.68
N GLU A 178 9.76 -7.33 2.64
CA GLU A 178 9.69 -6.40 3.78
C GLU A 178 10.83 -6.61 4.79
N THR A 179 11.25 -7.86 5.02
CA THR A 179 12.33 -8.18 5.97
C THR A 179 13.72 -7.93 5.40
N THR A 180 13.88 -7.88 4.07
CA THR A 180 15.17 -7.56 3.45
C THR A 180 15.55 -6.10 3.78
N PRO A 181 16.73 -5.84 4.36
CA PRO A 181 17.19 -4.48 4.63
C PRO A 181 17.22 -3.65 3.34
N ILE A 182 16.66 -2.45 3.38
CA ILE A 182 16.55 -1.60 2.19
C ILE A 182 17.87 -0.88 1.97
N SER A 183 18.52 -1.17 0.83
CA SER A 183 19.76 -0.52 0.43
C SER A 183 19.95 -0.64 -1.08
N ILE A 184 20.91 0.11 -1.63
CA ILE A 184 21.31 -0.04 -3.04
C ILE A 184 21.80 -1.46 -3.32
N ALA A 185 22.53 -2.09 -2.39
CA ALA A 185 23.07 -3.44 -2.55
C ALA A 185 21.98 -4.52 -2.64
N THR A 186 20.90 -4.37 -1.85
CA THR A 186 19.79 -5.34 -1.78
C THR A 186 18.65 -5.03 -2.76
N SER A 187 18.60 -3.83 -3.31
CA SER A 187 17.54 -3.36 -4.24
C SER A 187 17.24 -4.36 -5.38
N ARG A 188 18.27 -4.83 -6.07
CA ARG A 188 18.13 -5.79 -7.19
C ARG A 188 17.60 -7.14 -6.73
N CYS A 189 17.87 -7.56 -5.50
CA CYS A 189 17.31 -8.79 -4.94
C CYS A 189 15.81 -8.63 -4.74
N ILE A 190 15.40 -7.54 -4.07
CA ILE A 190 13.98 -7.22 -3.83
C ILE A 190 13.21 -7.10 -5.15
N GLN A 191 13.79 -6.41 -6.14
CA GLN A 191 13.18 -6.28 -7.47
C GLN A 191 12.93 -7.62 -8.14
N ARG A 192 13.85 -8.59 -8.04
CA ARG A 192 13.64 -9.94 -8.59
C ARG A 192 12.48 -10.66 -7.92
N VAL A 193 12.30 -10.47 -6.61
CA VAL A 193 11.15 -11.03 -5.89
C VAL A 193 9.84 -10.39 -6.38
N ILE A 194 9.80 -9.06 -6.56
CA ILE A 194 8.64 -8.37 -7.15
C ILE A 194 8.35 -8.90 -8.56
N SER A 195 9.38 -9.08 -9.40
CA SER A 195 9.23 -9.66 -10.73
C SER A 195 8.70 -11.10 -10.68
N LYS A 196 9.11 -11.89 -9.68
CA LYS A 196 8.57 -13.25 -9.50
C LYS A 196 7.07 -13.22 -9.18
N ILE A 197 6.63 -12.34 -8.29
CA ILE A 197 5.20 -12.13 -8.00
C ILE A 197 4.46 -11.74 -9.28
N GLN A 198 4.99 -10.79 -10.05
CA GLN A 198 4.39 -10.36 -11.32
C GLN A 198 4.28 -11.49 -12.34
N MET A 199 5.31 -12.34 -12.46
CA MET A 199 5.28 -13.53 -13.32
C MET A 199 4.20 -14.52 -12.86
N ASP A 200 4.05 -14.72 -11.55
CA ASP A 200 3.06 -15.64 -10.99
C ASP A 200 1.63 -15.13 -11.20
N LEU A 201 1.40 -13.81 -11.06
CA LEU A 201 0.14 -13.17 -11.41
C LEU A 201 -0.18 -13.35 -12.89
N SER A 202 0.80 -13.08 -13.77
CA SER A 202 0.62 -13.19 -15.22
C SER A 202 0.33 -14.62 -15.68
N ALA A 203 0.90 -15.60 -14.99
CA ALA A 203 0.71 -17.02 -15.25
C ALA A 203 -0.54 -17.61 -14.57
N GLY A 204 -1.31 -16.83 -13.81
CA GLY A 204 -2.46 -17.33 -13.05
C GLY A 204 -2.08 -18.34 -11.95
N ARG A 205 -0.86 -18.25 -11.42
CA ARG A 205 -0.33 -19.15 -10.38
C ARG A 205 -0.65 -18.69 -8.95
N ILE A 206 -1.34 -17.57 -8.80
CA ILE A 206 -1.77 -17.03 -7.51
C ILE A 206 -3.28 -17.21 -7.41
N SER A 207 -3.73 -17.99 -6.43
CA SER A 207 -5.15 -18.16 -6.11
C SER A 207 -5.80 -16.82 -5.74
N ASP A 208 -7.06 -16.63 -6.13
CA ASP A 208 -7.82 -15.39 -5.91
C ASP A 208 -7.90 -14.96 -4.44
N ILE A 209 -7.82 -15.91 -3.50
CA ILE A 209 -7.80 -15.64 -2.05
C ILE A 209 -6.59 -14.78 -1.66
N TYR A 210 -5.46 -14.93 -2.37
CA TYR A 210 -4.24 -14.16 -2.12
C TYR A 210 -4.20 -12.84 -2.88
N VAL A 211 -5.09 -12.60 -3.84
CA VAL A 211 -5.08 -11.39 -4.66
C VAL A 211 -5.26 -10.11 -3.82
N PRO A 212 -6.22 -10.00 -2.88
CA PRO A 212 -6.32 -8.82 -2.02
C PRO A 212 -5.10 -8.60 -1.09
N PRO A 213 -4.50 -9.63 -0.45
CA PRO A 213 -3.22 -9.49 0.22
C PRO A 213 -2.08 -9.01 -0.68
N VAL A 214 -2.00 -9.49 -1.92
CA VAL A 214 -0.97 -9.06 -2.87
C VAL A 214 -1.17 -7.60 -3.27
N LEU A 215 -2.40 -7.16 -3.52
CA LEU A 215 -2.71 -5.73 -3.72
C LEU A 215 -2.16 -4.89 -2.57
N ASN A 216 -2.57 -5.22 -1.34
CA ASN A 216 -2.19 -4.43 -0.17
C ASN A 216 -0.69 -4.49 0.10
N GLY A 217 -0.05 -5.65 -0.05
CA GLY A 217 1.41 -5.79 0.10
C GLY A 217 2.19 -4.97 -0.92
N LEU A 218 1.77 -4.95 -2.19
CA LEU A 218 2.39 -4.10 -3.21
C LEU A 218 2.18 -2.60 -2.94
N LEU A 219 1.01 -2.20 -2.40
CA LEU A 219 0.78 -0.84 -1.92
C LEU A 219 1.68 -0.51 -0.72
N GLY A 220 1.89 -1.46 0.20
CA GLY A 220 2.82 -1.35 1.32
C GLY A 220 4.27 -1.10 0.90
N ILE A 221 4.71 -1.67 -0.22
CA ILE A 221 6.05 -1.40 -0.78
C ILE A 221 6.21 0.09 -1.13
N LEU A 222 5.15 0.80 -1.53
CA LEU A 222 5.22 2.24 -1.84
C LEU A 222 5.49 3.09 -0.58
N HIS A 223 5.12 2.59 0.59
CA HIS A 223 5.40 3.24 1.88
C HIS A 223 6.86 3.17 2.28
N ASN A 224 7.63 2.25 1.71
CA ASN A 224 9.08 2.24 1.89
C ASN A 224 9.69 3.45 1.17
N ARG A 225 10.39 4.31 1.91
CA ARG A 225 11.08 5.52 1.41
C ARG A 225 12.31 5.20 0.56
N PHE A 226 12.12 4.43 -0.52
CA PHE A 226 13.18 3.99 -1.40
C PHE A 226 12.71 3.85 -2.85
N SER A 227 12.99 4.89 -3.64
CA SER A 227 12.44 5.07 -4.99
C SER A 227 12.76 3.96 -5.99
N TYR A 228 13.87 3.24 -5.78
CA TYR A 228 14.25 2.09 -6.61
C TYR A 228 13.22 0.95 -6.58
N LEU A 229 12.32 0.91 -5.60
CA LEU A 229 11.27 -0.12 -5.50
C LEU A 229 9.94 0.32 -6.08
N TRP A 230 9.70 1.62 -6.22
CA TRP A 230 8.39 2.14 -6.63
C TRP A 230 8.03 1.71 -8.05
N ASN A 231 8.88 1.95 -9.06
CA ASN A 231 8.54 1.57 -10.44
C ASN A 231 8.29 0.06 -10.62
N PRO A 232 9.13 -0.85 -10.11
CA PRO A 232 8.84 -2.29 -10.10
C PRO A 232 7.52 -2.65 -9.43
N ALA A 233 7.19 -2.03 -8.28
CA ALA A 233 5.91 -2.26 -7.60
C ALA A 233 4.72 -1.75 -8.42
N LEU A 234 4.83 -0.58 -9.04
CA LEU A 234 3.80 0.00 -9.91
C LEU A 234 3.53 -0.86 -11.15
N GLU A 235 4.57 -1.42 -11.76
CA GLU A 235 4.43 -2.34 -12.90
C GLU A 235 3.72 -3.63 -12.49
N CYS A 236 4.07 -4.18 -11.32
CA CYS A 236 3.40 -5.34 -10.77
C CYS A 236 1.93 -5.06 -10.42
N LEU A 237 1.64 -3.91 -9.78
CA LEU A 237 0.27 -3.46 -9.50
C LEU A 237 -0.57 -3.30 -10.78
N ALA A 238 0.00 -2.74 -11.83
CA ALA A 238 -0.70 -2.59 -13.11
C ALA A 238 -1.08 -3.95 -13.72
N VAL A 239 -0.20 -4.95 -13.62
CA VAL A 239 -0.49 -6.34 -14.03
C VAL A 239 -1.60 -6.95 -13.16
N LEU A 240 -1.51 -6.81 -11.84
CA LEU A 240 -2.51 -7.29 -10.89
C LEU A 240 -3.91 -6.71 -11.18
N ILE A 241 -4.03 -5.39 -11.27
CA ILE A 241 -5.31 -4.71 -11.49
C ILE A 241 -5.88 -5.06 -12.87
N LYS A 242 -5.03 -5.23 -13.87
CA LYS A 242 -5.47 -5.69 -15.20
C LYS A 242 -6.01 -7.12 -15.16
N GLY A 243 -5.34 -8.03 -14.46
CA GLY A 243 -5.68 -9.45 -14.40
C GLY A 243 -6.90 -9.76 -13.52
N HIS A 244 -7.00 -9.08 -12.37
CA HIS A 244 -8.00 -9.37 -11.34
C HIS A 244 -8.89 -8.16 -11.00
N PHE A 245 -9.24 -7.35 -12.00
CA PHE A 245 -9.95 -6.07 -11.85
C PHE A 245 -11.13 -6.12 -10.86
N ALA A 246 -12.02 -7.11 -11.01
CA ALA A 246 -13.22 -7.24 -10.18
C ALA A 246 -12.93 -7.48 -8.68
N LEU A 247 -11.76 -8.02 -8.35
CA LEU A 247 -11.36 -8.32 -6.97
C LEU A 247 -10.65 -7.14 -6.28
N VAL A 248 -10.01 -6.25 -7.05
CA VAL A 248 -9.05 -5.27 -6.49
C VAL A 248 -9.37 -3.82 -6.81
N TRP A 249 -10.21 -3.54 -7.81
CA TRP A 249 -10.43 -2.17 -8.28
C TRP A 249 -11.02 -1.27 -7.20
N ASP A 250 -12.10 -1.71 -6.55
CA ASP A 250 -12.76 -0.89 -5.53
C ASP A 250 -11.84 -0.67 -4.32
N ASN A 251 -11.09 -1.69 -3.90
CA ASN A 251 -10.10 -1.57 -2.82
C ASN A 251 -8.99 -0.56 -3.18
N PHE A 252 -8.48 -0.60 -4.40
CA PHE A 252 -7.49 0.36 -4.91
C PHE A 252 -8.06 1.78 -4.94
N MET A 253 -9.30 1.95 -5.41
CA MET A 253 -9.95 3.26 -5.49
C MET A 253 -10.28 3.83 -4.10
N CYS A 254 -10.77 3.01 -3.17
CA CYS A 254 -10.92 3.40 -1.77
C CYS A 254 -9.59 3.77 -1.13
N TYR A 255 -8.47 3.15 -1.53
CA TYR A 255 -7.14 3.53 -1.08
C TYR A 255 -6.73 4.89 -1.62
N LEU A 256 -6.91 5.13 -2.93
CA LEU A 256 -6.62 6.41 -3.57
C LEU A 256 -7.44 7.57 -2.96
N GLU A 257 -8.74 7.36 -2.72
CA GLU A 257 -9.61 8.38 -2.11
C GLU A 257 -9.17 8.74 -0.67
N ARG A 258 -8.69 7.75 0.11
CA ARG A 258 -8.13 8.00 1.45
C ARG A 258 -6.93 8.95 1.40
N PHE A 259 -5.97 8.72 0.51
CA PHE A 259 -4.79 9.59 0.37
C PHE A 259 -5.14 10.97 -0.20
N HIS A 260 -6.18 11.02 -1.02
CA HIS A 260 -6.71 12.28 -1.49
C HIS A 260 -7.28 13.13 -0.35
N LEU A 261 -8.11 12.54 0.52
CA LEU A 261 -8.67 13.21 1.70
C LEU A 261 -7.57 13.68 2.68
N ILE A 262 -6.61 12.80 2.99
CA ILE A 262 -5.50 13.12 3.90
C ILE A 262 -4.72 14.34 3.38
N SER A 263 -4.42 14.35 2.08
CA SER A 263 -3.67 15.45 1.44
C SER A 263 -4.42 16.79 1.47
N GLN A 264 -5.76 16.77 1.48
CA GLN A 264 -6.57 17.97 1.65
C GLN A 264 -6.55 18.46 3.11
N THR A 265 -6.66 17.55 4.09
CA THR A 265 -6.64 17.90 5.51
C THR A 265 -5.28 18.41 6.02
N SER A 266 -4.18 17.90 5.44
CA SER A 266 -2.82 18.33 5.81
C SER A 266 -2.48 19.75 5.36
N SER A 267 -3.25 20.36 4.45
CA SER A 267 -3.11 21.79 4.14
C SER A 267 -3.71 22.73 5.20
N GLY A 268 -4.41 22.19 6.21
CA GLY A 268 -5.05 22.96 7.28
C GLY A 268 -4.59 22.62 8.70
N VAL A 269 -4.14 21.39 8.98
CA VAL A 269 -3.65 20.97 10.31
C VAL A 269 -2.61 19.87 10.13
N ASP A 270 -1.43 20.04 10.76
CA ASP A 270 -0.38 19.02 10.93
C ASP A 270 -0.93 17.78 11.68
N HIS A 271 -1.63 16.91 10.95
CA HIS A 271 -2.09 15.63 11.47
C HIS A 271 -1.68 14.47 10.55
N CYS A 272 -0.48 14.54 9.97
CA CYS A 272 0.36 13.35 9.93
C CYS A 272 1.15 13.38 11.22
N VAL A 273 0.77 12.54 12.19
CA VAL A 273 1.42 12.31 13.51
C VAL A 273 2.67 13.15 13.64
N ASN A 274 2.52 14.31 14.29
CA ASN A 274 3.63 15.22 14.54
C ASN A 274 4.85 14.39 14.90
N ALA A 275 5.81 14.33 13.98
CA ALA A 275 7.18 14.04 14.30
C ALA A 275 7.63 15.25 15.12
N VAL A 276 7.15 15.32 16.37
CA VAL A 276 7.84 16.02 17.42
C VAL A 276 9.24 15.46 17.31
N SER A 277 10.18 16.30 16.89
CA SER A 277 11.60 16.05 17.04
C SER A 277 11.79 15.71 18.51
N LEU A 278 11.72 14.42 18.84
CA LEU A 278 11.84 13.96 20.20
C LEU A 278 13.34 14.03 20.46
N ASP A 279 13.76 15.16 21.01
CA ASP A 279 15.05 15.32 21.67
C ASP A 279 15.30 14.10 22.57
N LYS A 280 16.57 13.83 22.88
CA LYS A 280 16.97 12.72 23.77
C LYS A 280 16.01 12.65 24.97
N PRO A 281 15.38 11.48 25.24
CA PRO A 281 14.38 11.38 26.29
C PRO A 281 15.02 11.80 27.61
N THR A 282 14.50 12.86 28.21
CA THR A 282 15.05 13.44 29.44
C THR A 282 14.58 12.69 30.69
N GLY A 283 13.53 11.86 30.56
CA GLY A 283 13.03 10.99 31.62
C GLY A 283 12.27 9.74 31.15
N LEU A 284 11.77 8.98 32.12
CA LEU A 284 11.02 7.74 31.90
C LEU A 284 9.73 7.99 31.11
N GLY A 285 9.04 9.10 31.37
CA GLY A 285 7.82 9.49 30.65
C GLY A 285 8.07 9.73 29.16
N ASP A 286 9.19 10.36 28.80
CA ASP A 286 9.58 10.58 27.41
C ASP A 286 9.98 9.27 26.73
N SER A 287 10.63 8.38 27.48
CA SER A 287 10.98 7.04 27.02
C SER A 287 9.73 6.21 26.73
N PHE A 288 8.72 6.29 27.59
CA PHE A 288 7.43 5.64 27.38
C PHE A 288 6.68 6.25 26.19
N LYS A 289 6.62 7.58 26.07
CA LYS A 289 6.02 8.23 24.90
C LYS A 289 6.72 7.85 23.60
N LYS A 290 8.04 7.73 23.60
CA LYS A 290 8.81 7.25 22.44
C LYS A 290 8.52 5.78 22.11
N PHE A 291 8.32 4.96 23.15
CA PHE A 291 7.94 3.56 22.99
C PHE A 291 6.53 3.39 22.41
N VAL A 292 5.58 4.23 22.82
CA VAL A 292 4.20 4.25 22.29
C VAL A 292 4.16 4.86 20.89
N ASN A 293 4.85 6.00 20.69
CA ASN A 293 4.85 6.77 19.46
C ASN A 293 6.16 6.58 18.71
N CYS A 294 6.32 5.42 18.05
CA CYS A 294 7.48 5.20 17.20
C CYS A 294 7.29 5.97 15.88
N ALA A 295 8.25 6.84 15.53
CA ALA A 295 8.15 7.63 14.30
C ALA A 295 8.17 6.72 13.07
N SER A 296 7.14 6.84 12.22
CA SER A 296 7.07 6.10 10.95
C SER A 296 7.95 6.76 9.90
N ASP A 297 8.98 6.05 9.42
CA ASP A 297 9.80 6.46 8.28
C ASP A 297 9.12 6.12 6.94
N SER A 298 7.84 6.49 6.81
CA SER A 298 6.98 6.17 5.65
C SER A 298 6.99 7.28 4.60
N THR A 299 6.94 6.91 3.32
CA THR A 299 6.74 7.83 2.19
C THR A 299 5.59 8.82 2.48
N LEU A 300 5.79 10.10 2.13
CA LEU A 300 4.82 11.18 2.34
C LEU A 300 3.53 10.92 1.57
N CYS A 301 2.38 11.34 2.12
CA CYS A 301 1.05 11.12 1.54
C CYS A 301 0.92 11.66 0.11
N VAL A 302 1.46 12.85 -0.18
CA VAL A 302 1.46 13.46 -1.52
C VAL A 302 2.23 12.61 -2.53
N THR A 303 3.37 12.05 -2.12
CA THR A 303 4.17 11.15 -2.95
C THR A 303 3.42 9.85 -3.20
N ILE A 304 2.77 9.27 -2.19
CA ILE A 304 1.91 8.10 -2.37
C ILE A 304 0.78 8.40 -3.37
N LEU A 305 0.08 9.53 -3.22
CA LEU A 305 -0.98 9.92 -4.16
C LEU A 305 -0.45 10.01 -5.60
N SER A 306 0.73 10.60 -5.79
CA SER A 306 1.39 10.69 -7.10
C SER A 306 1.72 9.30 -7.66
N LEU A 307 2.24 8.39 -6.83
CA LEU A 307 2.53 7.00 -7.22
C LEU A 307 1.27 6.23 -7.59
N LEU A 308 0.15 6.43 -6.88
CA LEU A 308 -1.14 5.80 -7.20
C LEU A 308 -1.67 6.28 -8.57
N LEU A 309 -1.53 7.58 -8.87
CA LEU A 309 -1.88 8.13 -10.18
C LEU A 309 -0.97 7.57 -11.29
N GLN A 310 0.33 7.45 -11.04
CA GLN A 310 1.27 6.80 -11.97
C GLN A 310 0.94 5.31 -12.17
N CYS A 311 0.44 4.62 -11.15
CA CYS A 311 -0.05 3.24 -11.28
C CYS A 311 -1.20 3.17 -12.29
N LEU A 312 -2.19 4.06 -12.15
CA LEU A 312 -3.33 4.13 -13.06
C LEU A 312 -2.89 4.42 -14.51
N GLN A 313 -1.90 5.27 -14.71
CA GLN A 313 -1.33 5.57 -16.04
C GLN A 313 -0.68 4.33 -16.70
N LYS A 314 -0.17 3.38 -15.91
CA LYS A 314 0.47 2.16 -16.41
C LYS A 314 -0.52 1.06 -16.76
N ILE A 315 -1.78 1.14 -16.31
CA ILE A 315 -2.81 0.16 -16.64
C ILE A 315 -3.21 0.36 -18.11
N PRO A 316 -2.97 -0.61 -19.00
CA PRO A 316 -3.34 -0.46 -20.39
C PRO A 316 -4.87 -0.33 -20.50
N THR A 317 -5.37 0.75 -21.11
CA THR A 317 -6.79 0.94 -21.47
C THR A 317 -7.17 -0.06 -22.57
N ILE A 318 -7.40 -1.32 -22.19
CA ILE A 318 -7.82 -2.39 -23.08
C ILE A 318 -9.35 -2.31 -23.28
N GLU A 319 -9.69 -1.74 -24.43
CA GLU A 319 -10.77 -2.06 -25.41
C GLU A 319 -12.24 -2.16 -24.98
N SER A 320 -12.60 -2.42 -23.72
CA SER A 320 -14.01 -2.42 -23.32
C SER A 320 -14.47 -1.02 -22.93
N GLN A 321 -15.31 -0.41 -23.79
CA GLN A 321 -15.92 0.91 -23.56
C GLN A 321 -16.63 0.99 -22.19
N SER A 322 -17.20 -0.12 -21.70
CA SER A 322 -17.85 -0.21 -20.39
C SER A 322 -16.88 0.02 -19.22
N ARG A 323 -15.70 -0.61 -19.25
CA ARG A 323 -14.68 -0.45 -18.20
C ARG A 323 -14.12 0.97 -18.17
N SER A 324 -13.87 1.55 -19.35
CA SER A 324 -13.43 2.96 -19.46
C SER A 324 -14.46 3.94 -18.91
N LEU A 325 -15.76 3.65 -19.07
CA LEU A 325 -16.84 4.49 -18.55
C LEU A 325 -16.91 4.40 -17.02
N SER A 326 -16.90 3.20 -16.43
CA SER A 326 -16.90 3.00 -14.98
C SER A 326 -15.68 3.64 -14.31
N GLN A 327 -14.51 3.55 -14.94
CA GLN A 327 -13.31 4.24 -14.47
C GLN A 327 -13.48 5.77 -14.52
N SER A 328 -14.03 6.31 -15.61
CA SER A 328 -14.27 7.75 -15.73
C SER A 328 -15.27 8.28 -14.70
N GLN A 329 -16.30 7.49 -14.38
CA GLN A 329 -17.33 7.84 -13.39
C GLN A 329 -16.78 7.92 -11.97
N GLN A 330 -15.70 7.22 -11.64
CA GLN A 330 -15.04 7.33 -10.33
C GLN A 330 -13.88 8.34 -10.35
N LEU A 331 -13.08 8.37 -11.42
CA LEU A 331 -11.87 9.20 -11.50
C LEU A 331 -12.18 10.70 -11.68
N ILE A 332 -13.17 11.05 -12.50
CA ILE A 332 -13.48 12.48 -12.76
C ILE A 332 -14.00 13.18 -11.50
N PRO A 333 -14.94 12.60 -10.72
CA PRO A 333 -15.33 13.21 -9.44
C PRO A 333 -14.16 13.37 -8.48
N LEU A 334 -13.24 12.40 -8.40
CA LEU A 334 -12.06 12.51 -7.54
C LEU A 334 -11.12 13.63 -8.01
N PHE A 335 -10.91 13.76 -9.32
CA PHE A 335 -10.15 14.87 -9.89
C PHE A 335 -10.81 16.23 -9.63
N LEU A 336 -12.12 16.35 -9.81
CA LEU A 336 -12.84 17.59 -9.54
C LEU A 336 -12.83 17.95 -8.06
N LYS A 337 -13.00 16.97 -7.16
CA LYS A 337 -12.77 17.16 -5.71
C LYS A 337 -11.34 17.63 -5.41
N PHE A 338 -10.33 17.07 -6.09
CA PHE A 338 -8.92 17.49 -5.96
C PHE A 338 -8.70 18.94 -6.37
N LEU A 339 -9.47 19.40 -7.34
CA LEU A 339 -9.50 20.78 -7.80
C LEU A 339 -10.34 21.71 -6.92
N GLY A 340 -10.91 21.23 -5.81
CA GLY A 340 -11.72 22.02 -4.88
C GLY A 340 -13.16 22.24 -5.33
N TYR A 341 -13.68 21.44 -6.28
CA TYR A 341 -15.08 21.51 -6.69
C TYR A 341 -15.99 20.63 -5.82
N ASN A 342 -17.19 21.13 -5.54
CA ASN A 342 -18.27 20.33 -4.98
C ASN A 342 -18.99 19.58 -6.10
N ILE A 343 -18.92 18.25 -6.09
CA ILE A 343 -19.55 17.39 -7.13
C ILE A 343 -21.07 17.53 -7.14
N ASP A 344 -21.67 17.85 -5.99
CA ASP A 344 -23.12 18.03 -5.87
C ASP A 344 -23.59 19.40 -6.41
N ASP A 345 -22.68 20.33 -6.69
CA ASP A 345 -23.00 21.70 -7.11
C ASP A 345 -22.03 22.29 -8.16
N LEU A 346 -22.06 21.73 -9.38
CA LEU A 346 -21.21 22.17 -10.50
C LEU A 346 -21.84 23.27 -11.36
N ARG A 347 -22.24 24.39 -10.75
CA ARG A 347 -22.91 25.50 -11.46
C ARG A 347 -21.97 26.41 -12.24
N SER A 348 -20.71 26.55 -11.79
CA SER A 348 -19.74 27.47 -12.39
C SER A 348 -18.30 27.01 -12.17
N VAL A 349 -17.47 27.13 -13.21
CA VAL A 349 -16.03 26.84 -13.16
C VAL A 349 -15.29 27.72 -12.15
N GLY A 350 -15.80 28.92 -11.86
CA GLY A 350 -15.19 29.86 -10.92
C GLY A 350 -15.46 29.57 -9.44
N LEU A 351 -16.37 28.65 -9.12
CA LEU A 351 -16.77 28.31 -7.75
C LEU A 351 -16.01 27.09 -7.23
N PHE A 352 -14.72 27.26 -6.93
CA PHE A 352 -13.87 26.23 -6.33
C PHE A 352 -13.19 26.73 -5.06
N ASP A 353 -12.81 25.81 -4.18
CA ASP A 353 -12.02 26.13 -3.00
C ASP A 353 -10.57 26.49 -3.38
N ASN A 354 -10.27 27.78 -3.33
CA ASN A 354 -8.93 28.32 -3.59
C ASN A 354 -7.88 27.85 -2.58
N HIS A 355 -8.25 27.40 -1.38
CA HIS A 355 -7.30 26.92 -0.38
C HIS A 355 -6.81 25.51 -0.67
N ALA A 356 -7.65 24.66 -1.28
CA ALA A 356 -7.33 23.29 -1.65
C ALA A 356 -6.31 23.16 -2.79
N CYS A 357 -6.03 24.25 -3.53
CA CYS A 357 -5.32 24.19 -4.82
C CYS A 357 -4.04 25.04 -4.88
N LYS A 358 -3.15 24.89 -3.89
CA LYS A 358 -1.95 25.73 -3.76
C LYS A 358 -0.69 24.91 -3.45
N GLY A 359 0.45 25.44 -3.85
CA GLY A 359 1.77 24.91 -3.52
C GLY A 359 2.43 24.06 -4.61
N LYS A 360 3.75 23.89 -4.48
CA LYS A 360 4.58 23.11 -5.42
C LYS A 360 4.18 21.63 -5.46
N GLU A 361 3.86 21.07 -4.30
CA GLU A 361 3.44 19.69 -4.12
C GLU A 361 2.10 19.40 -4.79
N TRP A 362 1.12 20.29 -4.61
CA TRP A 362 -0.16 20.21 -5.33
C TRP A 362 0.01 20.26 -6.84
N LYS A 363 0.88 21.17 -7.36
CA LYS A 363 1.18 21.24 -8.80
C LYS A 363 1.83 19.95 -9.33
N ALA A 364 2.65 19.27 -8.53
CA ALA A 364 3.22 17.98 -8.92
C ALA A 364 2.13 16.91 -9.07
N VAL A 365 1.20 16.83 -8.12
CA VAL A 365 0.06 15.89 -8.20
C VAL A 365 -0.87 16.25 -9.36
N LEU A 366 -1.12 17.55 -9.62
CA LEU A 366 -1.90 18.00 -10.76
C LEU A 366 -1.30 17.52 -12.10
N LYS A 367 0.03 17.57 -12.24
CA LYS A 367 0.71 17.07 -13.44
C LYS A 367 0.45 15.57 -13.66
N GLU A 368 0.39 14.78 -12.59
CA GLU A 368 0.06 13.35 -12.68
C GLU A 368 -1.41 13.10 -13.01
N TRP A 369 -2.33 13.91 -12.48
CA TRP A 369 -3.73 13.88 -12.90
C TRP A 369 -3.89 14.20 -14.39
N LEU A 370 -3.23 15.24 -14.89
CA LEU A 370 -3.28 15.60 -16.31
C LEU A 370 -2.68 14.51 -17.20
N ASN A 371 -1.58 13.87 -16.78
CA ASN A 371 -1.02 12.70 -17.47
C ASN A 371 -2.04 11.56 -17.56
N LEU A 372 -2.79 11.31 -16.48
CA LEU A 372 -3.83 10.29 -16.45
C LEU A 372 -5.01 10.65 -17.38
N LEU A 373 -5.49 11.89 -17.32
CA LEU A 373 -6.59 12.37 -18.19
C LEU A 373 -6.25 12.26 -19.68
N LYS A 374 -5.01 12.58 -20.06
CA LYS A 374 -4.51 12.43 -21.43
C LYS A 374 -4.67 11.01 -21.98
N LEU A 375 -4.60 9.98 -21.13
CA LEU A 375 -4.70 8.57 -21.53
C LEU A 375 -6.16 8.09 -21.72
N MET A 376 -7.15 8.92 -21.39
CA MET A 376 -8.56 8.57 -21.52
C MET A 376 -8.99 8.63 -23.00
N LYS A 377 -9.28 7.47 -23.60
CA LYS A 377 -9.50 7.31 -25.05
C LYS A 377 -10.73 8.03 -25.62
N ASN A 378 -11.69 8.46 -24.80
CA ASN A 378 -12.92 9.13 -25.24
C ASN A 378 -13.43 10.12 -24.17
N PRO A 379 -12.83 11.31 -24.05
CA PRO A 379 -13.25 12.27 -23.03
C PRO A 379 -14.69 12.76 -23.28
N LYS A 380 -15.18 12.77 -24.53
CA LYS A 380 -16.53 13.21 -24.91
C LYS A 380 -17.67 12.38 -24.28
N LEU A 381 -17.43 11.09 -24.04
CA LEU A 381 -18.42 10.18 -23.41
C LEU A 381 -18.21 10.03 -21.90
N SER A 382 -17.23 10.74 -21.36
CA SER A 382 -16.92 10.66 -19.93
C SER A 382 -17.93 11.43 -19.08
N TYR A 383 -18.04 11.03 -17.81
CA TYR A 383 -18.85 11.73 -16.84
C TYR A 383 -18.45 13.20 -16.73
N GLN A 384 -19.41 14.13 -16.84
CA GLN A 384 -19.16 15.58 -16.75
C GLN A 384 -18.12 16.13 -17.75
N SER A 385 -17.97 15.48 -18.92
CA SER A 385 -17.00 15.84 -19.96
C SER A 385 -16.94 17.34 -20.28
N GLN A 386 -18.10 17.99 -20.47
CA GLN A 386 -18.17 19.40 -20.84
C GLN A 386 -17.65 20.30 -19.72
N PHE A 387 -18.05 20.05 -18.47
CA PHE A 387 -17.58 20.80 -17.32
C PHE A 387 -16.06 20.64 -17.14
N LEU A 388 -15.55 19.41 -17.27
CA LEU A 388 -14.12 19.14 -17.21
C LEU A 388 -13.35 19.91 -18.30
N LYS A 389 -13.89 19.96 -19.52
CA LYS A 389 -13.30 20.72 -20.63
C LYS A 389 -13.23 22.22 -20.31
N GLU A 390 -14.30 22.79 -19.76
CA GLU A 390 -14.34 24.20 -19.37
C GLU A 390 -13.38 24.51 -18.21
N VAL A 391 -13.23 23.60 -17.23
CA VAL A 391 -12.22 23.73 -16.17
C VAL A 391 -10.81 23.75 -16.77
N LEU A 392 -10.49 22.83 -17.68
CA LEU A 392 -9.19 22.78 -18.34
C LEU A 392 -8.90 24.07 -19.13
N GLN A 393 -9.89 24.56 -19.88
CA GLN A 393 -9.75 25.77 -20.70
C GLN A 393 -9.65 27.04 -19.86
N ASN A 394 -10.58 27.26 -18.94
CA ASN A 394 -10.72 28.56 -18.26
C ASN A 394 -9.80 28.70 -17.04
N ARG A 395 -9.36 27.59 -16.43
CA ARG A 395 -8.54 27.65 -15.22
C ARG A 395 -7.06 27.38 -15.47
N PHE A 396 -6.74 26.40 -16.33
CA PHE A 396 -5.37 25.89 -16.43
C PHE A 396 -4.60 26.34 -17.67
N MET A 397 -5.29 26.74 -18.76
CA MET A 397 -4.60 27.41 -19.87
C MET A 397 -4.03 28.77 -19.45
N GLU A 398 -4.63 29.41 -18.43
CA GLU A 398 -4.16 30.67 -17.85
C GLU A 398 -3.13 30.47 -16.71
N ASP A 399 -2.73 29.23 -16.37
CA ASP A 399 -1.74 28.99 -15.30
C ASP A 399 -0.34 29.49 -15.70
N ASN A 400 0.44 29.97 -14.74
CA ASN A 400 1.81 30.49 -15.00
C ASN A 400 2.85 29.40 -15.31
N ASP A 401 2.55 28.11 -15.09
CA ASP A 401 3.48 27.00 -15.36
C ASP A 401 3.28 26.47 -16.81
N PRO A 402 4.27 26.67 -17.71
CA PRO A 402 4.15 26.22 -19.09
C PRO A 402 4.06 24.69 -19.21
N GLU A 403 4.58 23.94 -18.24
CA GLU A 403 4.45 22.48 -18.25
C GLU A 403 2.99 22.06 -17.99
N ILE A 404 2.29 22.76 -17.10
CA ILE A 404 0.85 22.54 -16.86
C ILE A 404 0.07 22.89 -18.14
N GLN A 405 0.33 24.04 -18.75
CA GLN A 405 -0.32 24.46 -19.99
C GLN A 405 -0.16 23.43 -21.12
N VAL A 406 1.04 22.88 -21.33
CA VAL A 406 1.26 21.83 -22.35
C VAL A 406 0.47 20.57 -22.05
N LYS A 407 0.43 20.12 -20.78
CA LYS A 407 -0.32 18.92 -20.39
C LYS A 407 -1.84 19.13 -20.52
N VAL A 408 -2.32 20.34 -20.24
CA VAL A 408 -3.72 20.72 -20.46
C VAL A 408 -4.07 20.70 -21.95
N LEU A 409 -3.21 21.27 -22.80
CA LEU A 409 -3.37 21.21 -24.25
C LEU A 409 -3.40 19.76 -24.74
N ASP A 410 -2.48 18.91 -24.26
CA ASP A 410 -2.50 17.47 -24.57
C ASP A 410 -3.83 16.81 -24.20
N CYS A 411 -4.42 17.17 -23.07
CA CYS A 411 -5.74 16.69 -22.67
C CYS A 411 -6.82 17.21 -23.62
N LEU A 412 -6.87 18.52 -23.92
CA LEU A 412 -7.88 19.12 -24.79
C LEU A 412 -7.87 18.52 -26.20
N LEU A 413 -6.69 18.21 -26.74
CA LEU A 413 -6.55 17.57 -28.05
C LEU A 413 -7.18 16.17 -28.10
N THR A 414 -7.37 15.49 -26.97
CA THR A 414 -8.09 14.20 -26.92
C THR A 414 -9.57 14.32 -27.27
N TRP A 415 -10.18 15.51 -27.16
CA TRP A 415 -11.54 15.75 -27.64
C TRP A 415 -11.60 15.74 -29.18
N LYS A 416 -10.49 15.89 -29.89
CA LYS A 416 -10.43 15.94 -31.36
C LYS A 416 -11.43 16.94 -31.93
N ASP A 417 -11.39 18.17 -31.43
CA ASP A 417 -12.21 19.23 -31.99
C ASP A 417 -11.57 19.75 -33.28
N ASP A 418 -12.36 19.83 -34.35
CA ASP A 418 -11.87 20.16 -35.70
C ASP A 418 -11.17 21.51 -35.76
N TYR A 419 -11.55 22.44 -34.87
CA TYR A 419 -10.95 23.77 -34.77
C TYR A 419 -9.61 23.80 -34.02
N LEU A 420 -9.28 22.79 -33.23
CA LEU A 420 -8.09 22.78 -32.36
C LEU A 420 -6.95 21.97 -32.95
N VAL A 421 -7.28 20.82 -33.57
CA VAL A 421 -6.30 19.85 -34.10
C VAL A 421 -5.33 20.46 -35.12
N PRO A 422 -5.75 21.30 -36.08
CA PRO A 422 -4.84 21.89 -37.06
C PRO A 422 -3.77 22.81 -36.44
N TYR A 423 -4.05 23.37 -35.27
CA TYR A 423 -3.20 24.38 -34.61
C TYR A 423 -2.33 23.81 -33.49
N ASP A 424 -2.30 22.49 -33.27
CA ASP A 424 -1.54 21.85 -32.18
C ASP A 424 -0.10 22.38 -32.09
N GLN A 425 0.63 22.34 -33.21
CA GLN A 425 2.03 22.80 -33.25
C GLN A 425 2.16 24.31 -32.99
N HIS A 426 1.22 25.12 -33.44
CA HIS A 426 1.20 26.57 -33.21
C HIS A 426 0.96 26.89 -31.74
N LEU A 427 -0.01 26.21 -31.11
CA LEU A 427 -0.34 26.38 -29.70
C LEU A 427 0.83 25.94 -28.80
N ARG A 428 1.50 24.83 -29.10
CA ARG A 428 2.72 24.41 -28.38
C ARG A 428 3.84 25.45 -28.48
N ASN A 429 4.00 26.06 -29.64
CA ASN A 429 5.03 27.09 -29.84
C ASN A 429 4.75 28.35 -29.02
N LEU A 430 3.47 28.72 -28.86
CA LEU A 430 3.04 29.84 -28.02
C LEU A 430 3.26 29.57 -26.53
N ILE A 431 3.01 28.35 -26.06
CA ILE A 431 3.27 27.99 -24.65
C ILE A 431 4.78 27.98 -24.35
N SER A 432 5.62 27.64 -25.33
CA SER A 432 7.08 27.61 -25.14
C SER A 432 7.67 29.03 -25.08
N SER A 433 8.23 29.41 -23.92
CA SER A 433 8.89 30.71 -23.72
C SER A 433 10.04 30.97 -24.72
N LYS A 434 10.67 29.92 -25.25
CA LYS A 434 11.74 30.00 -26.26
C LYS A 434 11.24 30.35 -27.66
N ASN A 435 10.02 29.93 -28.04
CA ASN A 435 9.47 30.18 -29.37
C ASN A 435 8.33 31.20 -29.36
N PHE A 436 7.96 31.81 -28.22
CA PHE A 436 6.85 32.75 -28.11
C PHE A 436 6.86 33.84 -29.20
N LYS A 437 7.99 34.52 -29.40
CA LYS A 437 8.16 35.54 -30.46
C LYS A 437 7.99 34.97 -31.87
N ARG A 438 8.45 33.74 -32.11
CA ARG A 438 8.34 33.04 -33.39
C ARG A 438 6.92 32.52 -33.64
N GLY A 439 6.22 32.13 -32.56
CA GLY A 439 4.84 31.65 -32.57
C GLY A 439 3.85 32.77 -32.91
N ILE A 440 4.02 33.97 -32.34
CA ILE A 440 3.23 35.15 -32.69
C ILE A 440 3.41 35.52 -34.17
N ASN A 441 4.66 35.63 -34.63
CA ASN A 441 4.94 35.99 -36.02
C ASN A 441 4.41 34.96 -37.02
N ASN A 442 4.29 33.68 -36.65
CA ASN A 442 3.75 32.64 -37.53
C ASN A 442 2.21 32.56 -37.48
N MET A 443 1.57 33.11 -36.45
CA MET A 443 0.10 33.20 -36.34
C MET A 443 -0.46 34.36 -37.16
N GLU A 444 0.31 35.41 -37.46
CA GLU A 444 -0.12 36.51 -38.34
C GLU A 444 -0.28 36.11 -39.82
N PHE A 445 0.14 34.90 -40.20
CA PHE A 445 0.10 34.39 -41.58
C PHE A 445 -0.85 33.19 -41.79
N ILE A 446 -1.68 32.83 -40.80
CA ILE A 446 -2.78 31.85 -40.93
C ILE A 446 -4.09 32.57 -40.68
#